data_AF-A0A2A7UVW1-F1
#
_entry.id   AF-A0A2A7UVW1-F1
#
_cell.length_a   1.000
_cell.length_b   1.000
_cell.length_c   1.000
_cell.angle_alpha   90.00
_cell.angle_beta   90.00
_cell.angle_gamma   90.00
#
_symmetry.space_group_name_H-M   'P 1'
#
loop_
_entity.id
_entity.type
_entity.pdbx_description
1 polymer ?
#
loop_
_entity_poly.entity_id
_entity_poly.type
_entity_poly.pdbx_seq_one_letter_code
_entity_poly.pdbx_strand_id
1 'polypeptide(L)' 'MTDIHRKPRKPGSGRKAIYDAPMGRVNLPMTAVQRAKLMRLGGAAWVRQQIDVSPEPPRQEAAG' A
#
# COMPACT_ATOMS: atom_id res chain seq x y z
N MET A 1 36.04 23.87 -30.06
CA MET A 1 35.53 22.48 -29.99
C MET A 1 35.05 22.23 -28.57
N THR A 2 33.75 22.34 -28.33
CA THR A 2 33.13 22.07 -27.03
C THR A 2 32.79 20.59 -26.94
N ASP A 3 33.54 19.83 -26.14
CA ASP A 3 33.19 18.44 -25.86
C ASP A 3 32.53 18.29 -24.49
N ILE A 4 31.44 17.53 -24.51
CA ILE A 4 30.35 17.59 -23.56
C ILE A 4 30.67 16.62 -22.41
N HIS A 5 30.86 17.15 -21.20
CA HIS A 5 30.99 16.35 -19.98
C HIS A 5 29.68 15.63 -19.67
N ARG A 6 29.50 14.40 -20.19
CA ARG A 6 28.37 13.53 -19.85
C ARG A 6 28.70 12.76 -18.57
N LYS A 7 28.17 13.22 -17.44
CA LYS A 7 28.12 12.43 -16.20
C LYS A 7 27.23 11.20 -16.42
N PRO A 8 27.67 9.95 -16.19
CA PRO A 8 26.78 8.82 -16.24
C PRO A 8 25.82 8.90 -15.05
N ARG A 9 24.51 9.01 -15.32
CA ARG A 9 23.48 8.73 -14.31
C ARG A 9 23.61 7.26 -13.95
N LYS A 10 23.68 6.92 -12.66
CA LYS A 10 23.29 5.56 -12.21
C LYS A 10 21.78 5.59 -11.97
N PRO A 11 20.95 5.00 -12.84
CA PRO A 11 19.54 4.80 -12.53
C PRO A 11 19.45 3.73 -11.44
N GLY A 12 18.62 3.97 -10.42
CA GLY A 12 18.04 2.90 -9.62
C GLY A 12 19.01 1.84 -9.10
N SER A 13 20.13 2.24 -8.49
CA SER A 13 20.88 1.38 -7.56
C SER A 13 20.01 1.13 -6.32
N GLY A 14 18.90 0.45 -6.52
CA GLY A 14 17.80 0.34 -5.59
C GLY A 14 18.10 -0.65 -4.47
N ARG A 15 17.40 -0.48 -3.36
CA ARG A 15 16.84 -1.64 -2.68
C ARG A 15 15.58 -2.02 -3.44
N LYS A 16 15.45 -3.29 -3.81
CA LYS A 16 14.21 -3.86 -4.36
C LYS A 16 13.07 -3.48 -3.42
N ALA A 17 11.94 -3.04 -3.97
CA ALA A 17 10.72 -2.93 -3.19
C ALA A 17 10.46 -4.31 -2.54
N ILE A 18 10.26 -4.33 -1.23
CA ILE A 18 10.04 -5.58 -0.47
C ILE A 18 8.66 -6.18 -0.82
N TYR A 19 7.84 -5.43 -1.55
CA TYR A 19 6.52 -5.84 -2.05
C TYR A 19 6.38 -5.37 -3.51
N ASP A 20 6.02 -6.29 -4.41
CA ASP A 20 5.95 -6.06 -5.86
C ASP A 20 4.86 -5.06 -6.31
N ALA A 21 4.03 -4.57 -5.39
CA ALA A 21 2.97 -3.60 -5.68
C ALA A 21 3.12 -2.33 -4.83
N PRO A 22 2.85 -1.14 -5.39
CA PRO A 22 2.79 0.10 -4.61
C PRO A 22 1.64 0.02 -3.60
N MET A 23 1.86 0.57 -2.40
CA MET A 23 0.80 0.66 -1.39
C MET A 23 -0.35 1.55 -1.88
N GLY A 24 -1.55 1.00 -1.95
CA GLY A 24 -2.78 1.77 -2.19
C GLY A 24 -3.20 2.56 -0.95
N ARG A 25 -3.74 3.78 -1.16
CA ARG A 25 -4.44 4.53 -0.10
C ARG A 25 -5.91 4.17 -0.11
N VAL A 26 -6.46 3.83 1.05
CA VAL A 26 -7.90 3.62 1.25
C VAL A 26 -8.43 4.78 2.08
N ASN A 27 -9.45 5.47 1.54
CA ASN A 27 -10.19 6.49 2.29
C ASN A 27 -11.47 5.86 2.81
N LEU A 28 -11.56 5.66 4.12
CA LEU A 28 -12.75 5.10 4.77
C LEU A 28 -13.34 6.14 5.73
N PRO A 29 -14.60 6.58 5.55
CA PRO A 29 -15.28 7.39 6.53
C PRO A 29 -15.52 6.56 7.80
N MET A 30 -15.18 7.13 8.96
CA MET A 30 -15.38 6.50 10.27
C MET A 30 -15.82 7.56 11.28
N THR A 31 -16.58 7.14 12.30
CA THR A 31 -16.87 8.01 13.45
C THR A 31 -15.62 8.21 14.31
N ALA A 32 -15.60 9.26 15.13
CA ALA A 32 -14.51 9.51 16.07
C ALA A 32 -14.27 8.33 17.02
N VAL A 33 -15.34 7.70 17.49
CA VAL A 33 -15.31 6.52 18.38
C VAL A 33 -14.69 5.31 17.67
N GLN A 34 -15.08 5.06 16.42
CA GLN A 34 -14.52 3.97 15.61
C GLN A 34 -13.03 4.19 15.33
N ARG A 35 -12.63 5.42 15.00
CA ARG A 35 -11.21 5.77 14.80
C ARG A 35 -10.39 5.58 16.08
N ALA A 36 -10.91 5.99 17.23
CA ALA A 36 -10.24 5.78 18.52
C ALA A 36 -10.09 4.28 18.83
N LYS A 37 -11.13 3.49 18.58
CA LYS A 37 -11.08 2.02 18.73
C LYS A 37 -10.03 1.40 17.80
N LEU A 38 -9.97 1.83 16.54
CA LEU A 38 -8.98 1.38 15.57
C LEU A 38 -7.55 1.67 16.06
N MET A 39 -7.29 2.88 16.59
CA MET A 39 -5.98 3.23 17.14
C MET A 39 -5.61 2.35 18.33
N ARG A 40 -6.55 2.08 19.24
CA ARG A 40 -6.34 1.19 20.39
C ARG A 40 -6.05 -0.26 19.97
N LEU A 41 -6.61 -0.73 18.86
CA LEU A 41 -6.40 -2.07 18.33
C LEU A 41 -5.06 -2.23 17.58
N GLY A 42 -4.29 -1.17 17.37
CA GLY A 42 -3.00 -1.21 16.64
C GLY A 42 -3.02 -0.54 15.26
N GLY A 43 -4.10 0.17 14.93
CA GLY A 43 -4.20 0.98 13.71
C GLY A 43 -4.11 0.15 12.43
N ALA A 44 -3.33 0.64 11.47
CA ALA A 44 -3.23 0.01 10.16
C ALA A 44 -2.63 -1.40 10.19
N ALA A 45 -1.77 -1.73 11.16
CA ALA A 45 -1.18 -3.07 11.27
C ALA A 45 -2.24 -4.12 11.61
N TRP A 46 -3.14 -3.81 12.54
CA TRP A 46 -4.26 -4.68 12.89
C TRP A 46 -5.19 -4.92 11.71
N VAL A 47 -5.53 -3.88 10.95
CA VAL A 47 -6.37 -4.01 9.75
C VAL A 47 -5.72 -4.93 8.72
N ARG A 48 -4.41 -4.77 8.46
CA ARG A 48 -3.69 -5.65 7.52
C ARG A 48 -3.74 -7.10 7.94
N GLN A 49 -3.47 -7.39 9.21
CA GLN A 49 -3.58 -8.76 9.73
C GLN A 49 -4.98 -9.34 9.56
N GLN A 50 -6.03 -8.55 9.81
CA GLN A 50 -7.39 -9.02 9.58
C GLN A 50 -7.67 -9.30 8.10
N ILE A 51 -7.16 -8.46 7.18
CA ILE A 51 -7.28 -8.66 5.74
C ILE A 51 -6.54 -9.93 5.30
N ASP A 52 -5.28 -10.10 5.73
CA ASP A 52 -4.43 -11.23 5.33
C ASP A 52 -4.99 -12.58 5.80
N VAL A 53 -5.75 -12.59 6.91
CA VAL A 53 -6.39 -13.79 7.47
C VAL A 53 -7.79 -14.02 6.91
N SER A 54 -8.43 -12.99 6.34
CA SER A 54 -9.80 -13.09 5.84
C SER A 54 -9.83 -13.89 4.53
N PRO A 55 -10.73 -14.88 4.38
CA PRO A 55 -10.92 -15.55 3.11
C PRO A 55 -11.46 -14.58 2.07
N GLU A 56 -11.01 -14.72 0.82
CA GLU A 56 -11.54 -13.95 -0.30
C GLU A 56 -13.05 -14.26 -0.44
N PRO A 57 -13.92 -13.25 -0.57
CA PRO A 57 -15.32 -13.49 -0.83
C PRO A 57 -15.49 -14.32 -2.11
N PRO A 58 -16.53 -15.20 -2.18
CA PRO A 58 -16.84 -15.89 -3.42
C PRO A 58 -17.05 -14.84 -4.51
N ARG A 59 -16.47 -15.08 -5.69
CA ARG A 59 -16.61 -14.22 -6.86
C ARG A 59 -18.09 -13.88 -7.02
N GLN A 60 -18.47 -12.65 -6.71
CA GLN A 60 -19.79 -12.16 -7.06
C GLN A 60 -19.77 -12.07 -8.58
N GLU A 61 -20.32 -13.09 -9.25
CA GLU A 61 -20.70 -12.95 -10.65
C GLU A 61 -21.58 -11.72 -10.72
N ALA A 62 -21.12 -10.73 -11.49
CA ALA A 62 -21.83 -9.49 -11.68
C ALA A 62 -23.24 -9.83 -12.17
N ALA A 63 -24.24 -9.59 -11.32
CA ALA A 63 -25.63 -9.56 -11.76
C ALA A 63 -25.72 -8.44 -12.81
N GLY A 64 -25.89 -8.85 -14.07
CA GLY A 64 -26.21 -7.97 -15.19
C GLY A 64 -27.61 -7.38 -15.07
#